data_AF-A0A368CMQ0-F1
#
_entry.id   AF-A0A368CMQ0-F1
#
_cell.length_a   1.000
_cell.length_b   1.000
_cell.length_c   1.000
_cell.angle_alpha   90.00
_cell.angle_beta   90.00
_cell.angle_gamma   90.00
#
_symmetry.space_group_name_H-M   'P 1'
#
loop_
_entity.id
_entity.type
_entity.pdbx_description
1 polymer ?
#
loop_
_entity_poly.entity_id
_entity_poly.type
_entity_poly.pdbx_seq_one_letter_code
_entity_poly.pdbx_strand_id
1 'polypeptide(L)'
;MPGPVVQGVNGGSAPRPTEPPATPAPEPVKLMPLLAEGTIKLILMSSGATLIARLRHTSDRDGDPAFQLLRPRCVRQASPDATTGSETWLLEPFLEGLTPQQDLVVFKSAVASLLEPQPGLLRHYAEATRQEAPQALSPVERLKKAFQEFTDSIETEGLS
;
A
#
# COMPACT_ATOMS: atom_id res chain seq x y z
N MET A 1 50.97 72.23 -17.21
CA MET A 1 49.60 71.95 -17.67
C MET A 1 49.46 70.44 -17.85
N PRO A 2 48.47 69.78 -17.23
CA PRO A 2 48.17 68.37 -17.51
C PRO A 2 47.35 68.24 -18.81
N GLY A 3 47.70 67.27 -19.66
CA GLY A 3 46.89 66.88 -20.83
C GLY A 3 45.85 65.79 -20.48
N PRO A 4 44.79 65.59 -21.29
CA PRO A 4 43.61 64.81 -20.88
C PRO A 4 43.36 63.49 -21.65
N VAL A 5 42.46 62.66 -21.09
CA VAL A 5 41.69 61.51 -21.68
C VAL A 5 42.49 60.34 -22.31
N VAL A 6 42.06 59.07 -22.35
CA VAL A 6 40.89 58.26 -21.86
C VAL A 6 41.43 56.81 -21.55
N GLN A 7 40.73 55.77 -21.05
CA GLN A 7 39.31 55.45 -20.77
C GLN A 7 39.19 54.38 -19.66
N GLY A 8 37.98 54.09 -19.18
CA GLY A 8 37.64 52.90 -18.37
C GLY A 8 36.20 52.95 -17.87
N VAL A 9 35.37 51.94 -18.14
CA VAL A 9 33.89 52.03 -17.97
C VAL A 9 33.27 50.72 -17.46
N ASN A 10 32.03 50.82 -16.96
CA ASN A 10 31.18 49.81 -16.32
C ASN A 10 31.52 49.57 -14.82
N GLY A 11 30.55 49.48 -13.91
CA GLY A 11 29.10 49.70 -14.07
C GLY A 11 28.34 49.14 -12.86
N GLY A 12 27.64 49.98 -12.10
CA GLY A 12 26.96 49.57 -10.87
C GLY A 12 25.54 49.05 -11.08
N SER A 13 25.07 48.17 -10.19
CA SER A 13 23.65 47.86 -10.00
C SER A 13 23.37 47.44 -8.54
N ALA A 14 22.11 47.56 -8.12
CA ALA A 14 21.67 47.46 -6.73
C ALA A 14 21.39 46.01 -6.25
N PRO A 15 21.37 45.74 -4.92
CA PRO A 15 21.04 44.41 -4.41
C PRO A 15 19.58 44.01 -4.69
N ARG A 16 19.39 42.73 -5.06
CA ARG A 16 18.07 42.11 -5.29
C ARG A 16 17.48 41.61 -3.96
N PRO A 17 16.15 41.67 -3.75
CA PRO A 17 15.51 41.08 -2.57
C PRO A 17 15.72 39.56 -2.50
N THR A 18 15.93 39.04 -1.29
CA THR A 18 15.98 37.61 -1.01
C THR A 18 14.59 36.99 -1.12
N GLU A 19 14.42 36.02 -2.01
CA GLU A 19 13.26 35.12 -1.98
C GLU A 19 13.32 34.24 -0.71
N PRO A 20 12.18 33.96 -0.05
CA PRO A 20 12.13 33.00 1.04
C PRO A 20 12.45 31.59 0.52
N PRO A 21 13.08 30.71 1.32
CA PRO A 21 13.38 29.35 0.88
C PRO A 21 12.09 28.61 0.55
N ALA A 22 11.99 28.07 -0.66
CA ALA A 22 10.85 27.28 -1.08
C ALA A 22 10.70 26.06 -0.16
N THR A 23 9.52 25.89 0.44
CA THR A 23 9.18 24.69 1.20
C THR A 23 9.41 23.47 0.31
N PRO A 24 10.20 22.46 0.73
CA PRO A 24 10.38 21.26 -0.07
C PRO A 24 9.01 20.61 -0.27
N ALA A 25 8.63 20.40 -1.53
CA ALA A 25 7.41 19.66 -1.86
C ALA A 25 7.52 18.26 -1.23
N PRO A 26 6.43 17.72 -0.64
CA PRO A 26 6.48 16.40 -0.01
C PRO A 26 6.91 15.37 -1.04
N GLU A 27 7.99 14.64 -0.77
CA GLU A 27 8.50 13.63 -1.68
C GLU A 27 7.39 12.61 -2.00
N PRO A 28 7.23 12.20 -3.28
CA PRO A 28 6.18 11.26 -3.65
C PRO A 28 6.40 9.96 -2.88
N VAL A 29 5.42 9.61 -2.04
CA VAL A 29 5.51 8.44 -1.15
C VAL A 29 5.75 7.20 -2.00
N LYS A 30 6.98 6.66 -1.92
CA LYS A 30 7.41 5.52 -2.73
C LYS A 30 6.71 4.24 -2.25
N LEU A 31 5.51 3.99 -2.77
CA LEU A 31 4.72 2.81 -2.47
C LEU A 31 5.43 1.54 -2.95
N MET A 32 5.18 0.40 -2.28
CA MET A 32 5.60 -0.91 -2.80
C MET A 32 4.68 -1.34 -3.95
N PRO A 33 5.23 -1.59 -5.17
CA PRO A 33 4.43 -1.90 -6.36
C PRO A 33 3.53 -3.12 -6.18
N LEU A 34 2.34 -3.07 -6.77
CA LEU A 34 1.38 -4.20 -6.83
C LEU A 34 1.95 -5.43 -7.54
N LEU A 35 2.70 -5.20 -8.62
CA LEU A 35 3.18 -6.27 -9.52
C LEU A 35 4.21 -7.21 -8.89
N ALA A 36 4.83 -6.83 -7.77
CA ALA A 36 5.80 -7.65 -7.05
C ALA A 36 5.11 -8.58 -6.03
N GLU A 37 4.42 -9.59 -6.55
CA GLU A 37 4.03 -10.86 -5.90
C GLU A 37 3.25 -10.79 -4.56
N GLY A 38 2.08 -11.42 -4.54
CA GLY A 38 1.26 -11.63 -3.34
C GLY A 38 -0.07 -10.89 -3.36
N THR A 39 -1.04 -11.38 -2.59
CA THR A 39 -2.41 -10.82 -2.52
C THR A 39 -2.67 -10.26 -1.13
N ILE A 40 -3.38 -9.13 -1.03
CA ILE A 40 -3.77 -8.61 0.28
C ILE A 40 -4.96 -9.42 0.80
N LYS A 41 -4.77 -10.12 1.93
CA LYS A 41 -5.77 -10.99 2.55
C LYS A 41 -6.04 -10.58 3.98
N LEU A 42 -7.25 -10.84 4.43
CA LEU A 42 -7.60 -10.90 5.84
C LEU A 42 -7.31 -12.33 6.33
N ILE A 43 -6.44 -12.48 7.32
CA ILE A 43 -5.95 -13.75 7.84
C ILE A 43 -6.51 -13.94 9.25
N LEU A 44 -7.32 -14.98 9.45
CA LEU A 44 -7.72 -15.41 10.79
C LEU A 44 -6.68 -16.42 11.29
N MET A 45 -5.95 -16.06 12.34
CA MET A 45 -4.98 -16.94 12.99
C MET A 45 -5.68 -17.96 13.90
N SER A 46 -5.08 -19.14 14.07
CA SER A 46 -5.57 -20.19 14.99
C SER A 46 -5.60 -19.76 16.46
N SER A 47 -4.98 -18.61 16.80
CA SER A 47 -5.05 -17.94 18.11
C SER A 47 -6.29 -17.04 18.28
N GLY A 48 -7.15 -16.91 17.26
CA GLY A 48 -8.27 -15.96 17.24
C GLY A 48 -7.90 -14.52 16.88
N ALA A 49 -6.62 -14.24 16.58
CA ALA A 49 -6.19 -12.94 16.10
C ALA A 49 -6.52 -12.75 14.60
N THR A 50 -7.13 -11.61 14.26
CA THR A 50 -7.40 -11.24 12.86
C THR A 50 -6.33 -10.27 12.36
N LEU A 51 -5.65 -10.63 11.28
CA LEU A 51 -4.60 -9.82 10.65
C LEU A 51 -5.01 -9.39 9.23
N ILE A 52 -4.44 -8.30 8.72
CA ILE A 52 -4.41 -7.98 7.30
C ILE A 52 -2.96 -7.82 6.85
N ALA A 53 -2.61 -8.45 5.73
CA ALA A 53 -1.25 -8.42 5.16
C ALA A 53 -1.28 -8.67 3.66
N ARG A 54 -0.24 -8.25 2.93
CA ARG A 54 0.07 -8.84 1.62
C ARG A 54 0.72 -10.20 1.84
N LEU A 55 -0.02 -11.26 1.49
CA LEU A 55 0.34 -12.65 1.65
C LEU A 55 1.00 -13.20 0.39
N ARG A 56 2.11 -13.90 0.57
CA ARG A 56 2.77 -14.75 -0.45
C ARG A 56 2.80 -16.20 0.02
N HIS A 57 2.79 -17.12 -0.93
CA HIS A 57 3.14 -18.51 -0.66
C HIS A 57 4.67 -18.63 -0.58
N THR A 58 5.17 -19.41 0.38
CA THR A 58 6.60 -19.69 0.58
C THR A 58 6.76 -21.10 1.14
N SER A 59 7.99 -21.58 1.28
CA SER A 59 8.31 -22.64 2.25
C SER A 59 8.85 -22.05 3.55
N ASP A 60 8.83 -22.84 4.62
CA ASP A 60 9.64 -22.58 5.82
C ASP A 60 11.09 -23.08 5.63
N ARG A 61 11.81 -23.26 6.75
CA ARG A 61 13.22 -23.70 6.77
C ARG A 61 13.39 -25.17 6.38
N ASP A 62 12.43 -26.01 6.73
CA ASP A 62 12.52 -27.46 6.55
C ASP A 62 11.87 -27.90 5.21
N GLY A 63 11.17 -26.97 4.56
CA GLY A 63 10.64 -27.07 3.19
C GLY A 63 9.11 -27.10 3.14
N ASP A 64 8.44 -27.05 4.29
CA ASP A 64 6.99 -27.22 4.38
C ASP A 64 6.22 -25.96 3.92
N PRO A 65 5.01 -26.09 3.34
CA PRO A 65 4.26 -24.96 2.81
C PRO A 65 3.84 -23.95 3.89
N ALA A 66 4.30 -22.71 3.75
CA ALA A 66 4.07 -21.60 4.67
C ALA A 66 3.58 -20.34 3.94
N PHE A 67 3.22 -19.32 4.71
CA PHE A 67 2.83 -18.00 4.19
C PHE A 67 3.82 -16.94 4.65
N GLN A 68 4.33 -16.13 3.72
CA GLN A 68 5.03 -14.89 4.07
C GLN A 68 4.01 -13.75 4.11
N LEU A 69 3.89 -13.11 5.27
CA LEU A 69 3.04 -11.95 5.51
C LEU A 69 3.91 -10.69 5.49
N LEU A 70 3.67 -9.79 4.53
CA LEU A 70 4.40 -8.53 4.41
C LEU A 70 3.66 -7.40 5.13
N ARG A 71 4.35 -6.72 6.07
CA ARG A 71 3.77 -5.70 6.98
C ARG A 71 2.40 -6.08 7.57
N PRO A 72 2.26 -7.21 8.28
CA PRO A 72 1.00 -7.61 8.88
C PRO A 72 0.52 -6.62 9.93
N ARG A 73 -0.77 -6.26 9.87
CA ARG A 73 -1.45 -5.42 10.85
C ARG A 73 -2.52 -6.21 11.58
N CYS A 74 -2.65 -6.04 12.89
CA CYS A 74 -3.82 -6.47 13.65
C CYS A 74 -5.04 -5.66 13.19
N VAL A 75 -6.14 -6.33 12.87
CA VAL A 75 -7.41 -5.68 12.51
C VAL A 75 -8.33 -5.67 13.72
N ARG A 76 -8.73 -4.47 14.15
CA ARG A 76 -9.75 -4.28 15.18
C ARG A 76 -10.81 -3.35 14.65
N GLN A 77 -12.07 -3.76 14.72
CA GLN A 77 -13.20 -2.87 14.45
C GLN A 77 -13.37 -1.98 15.67
N ALA A 78 -13.27 -0.66 15.51
CA ALA A 78 -13.72 0.26 16.56
C ALA A 78 -15.26 0.19 16.64
N SER A 79 -15.83 0.57 17.80
CA SER A 79 -17.28 0.70 17.91
C SER A 79 -17.79 1.64 16.79
N PRO A 80 -18.87 1.29 16.07
CA PRO A 80 -19.43 2.18 15.06
C PRO A 80 -19.81 3.51 15.74
N ASP A 81 -19.27 4.62 15.22
CA ASP A 81 -19.65 5.94 15.68
C ASP A 81 -21.08 6.22 15.19
N ALA A 82 -22.01 6.24 16.16
CA ALA A 82 -23.45 6.42 15.92
C ALA A 82 -23.79 7.71 15.17
N THR A 83 -22.87 8.68 15.15
CA THR A 83 -23.02 9.97 14.45
C THR A 83 -22.78 9.86 12.95
N THR A 84 -21.97 8.89 12.50
CA THR A 84 -21.39 8.87 11.15
C THR A 84 -21.69 7.60 10.36
N GLY A 85 -21.98 6.48 11.03
CA GLY A 85 -22.23 5.19 10.36
C GLY A 85 -21.03 4.59 9.62
N SER A 86 -19.84 5.17 9.79
CA SER A 86 -18.60 4.73 9.18
C SER A 86 -17.97 3.61 10.02
N GLU A 87 -17.66 2.47 9.38
CA GLU A 87 -16.87 1.42 10.01
C GLU A 87 -15.42 1.90 10.18
N THR A 88 -15.08 2.38 11.38
CA THR A 88 -13.73 2.81 11.73
C THR A 88 -12.88 1.59 12.09
N TRP A 89 -11.85 1.33 11.28
CA TRP A 89 -10.91 0.24 11.48
C TRP A 89 -9.64 0.74 12.15
N LEU A 90 -9.11 -0.02 13.12
CA LEU A 90 -7.82 0.22 13.75
C LEU A 90 -6.81 -0.82 13.26
N LEU A 91 -5.62 -0.36 12.87
CA LEU A 91 -4.55 -1.15 12.25
C LEU A 91 -3.22 -0.99 13.02
N GLU A 92 -3.00 -1.86 14.00
CA GLU A 92 -1.79 -1.89 14.84
C GLU A 92 -0.73 -2.81 14.18
N PRO A 93 0.60 -2.60 14.33
CA PRO A 93 1.58 -3.56 13.84
C PRO A 93 1.46 -4.90 14.57
N PHE A 94 1.42 -6.01 13.84
CA PHE A 94 1.41 -7.32 14.47
C PHE A 94 2.77 -7.59 15.14
N LEU A 95 2.75 -8.09 16.39
CA LEU A 95 3.92 -8.33 17.24
C LEU A 95 4.76 -7.06 17.56
N GLU A 96 4.14 -5.88 17.59
CA GLU A 96 4.78 -4.64 18.07
C GLU A 96 5.40 -4.85 19.48
N GLY A 97 6.61 -4.32 19.67
CA GLY A 97 7.40 -4.49 20.90
C GLY A 97 8.04 -5.87 21.09
N LEU A 98 7.62 -6.91 20.33
CA LEU A 98 8.17 -8.26 20.42
C LEU A 98 9.22 -8.57 19.35
N THR A 99 9.13 -7.94 18.16
CA THR A 99 10.08 -8.11 17.07
C THR A 99 10.25 -6.84 16.23
N PRO A 100 11.47 -6.53 15.73
CA PRO A 100 11.68 -5.48 14.75
C PRO A 100 11.34 -5.91 13.30
N GLN A 101 11.04 -7.20 13.08
CA GLN A 101 10.78 -7.73 11.74
C GLN A 101 9.42 -7.26 11.21
N GLN A 102 9.43 -6.55 10.08
CA GLN A 102 8.21 -6.10 9.41
C GLN A 102 7.51 -7.18 8.59
N ASP A 103 8.25 -8.22 8.19
CA ASP A 103 7.76 -9.30 7.35
C ASP A 103 7.98 -10.64 8.08
N LEU A 104 6.97 -11.51 8.10
CA LEU A 104 6.95 -12.72 8.93
C LEU A 104 6.58 -13.94 8.10
N VAL A 105 7.23 -15.08 8.36
CA VAL A 105 6.78 -16.38 7.85
C VAL A 105 5.92 -17.04 8.92
N VAL A 106 4.71 -17.47 8.54
CA VAL A 106 3.79 -18.23 9.40
C VAL A 106 3.49 -19.59 8.79
N PHE A 107 3.58 -20.64 9.61
CA PHE A 107 3.21 -22.00 9.21
C PHE A 107 1.72 -22.06 8.84
N LYS A 108 1.37 -22.89 7.85
CA LYS A 108 -0.03 -23.05 7.41
C LYS A 108 -0.99 -23.48 8.53
N SER A 109 -0.50 -24.22 9.53
CA SER A 109 -1.24 -24.64 10.74
C SER A 109 -1.58 -23.50 11.72
N ALA A 110 -0.86 -22.37 11.66
CA ALA A 110 -1.14 -21.18 12.46
C ALA A 110 -2.25 -20.30 11.86
N VAL A 111 -2.72 -20.60 10.64
CA VAL A 111 -3.81 -19.91 9.95
C VAL A 111 -5.06 -20.77 9.97
N ALA A 112 -6.14 -20.26 10.55
CA ALA A 112 -7.45 -20.90 10.56
C ALA A 112 -8.28 -20.59 9.30
N SER A 113 -8.13 -19.38 8.74
CA SER A 113 -8.82 -19.00 7.49
C SER A 113 -8.13 -17.84 6.76
N LEU A 114 -8.34 -17.77 5.44
CA LEU A 114 -7.97 -16.66 4.57
C LEU A 114 -9.25 -16.12 3.91
N LEU A 115 -9.47 -14.82 4.04
CA LEU A 115 -10.70 -14.13 3.62
C LEU A 115 -10.34 -12.90 2.75
N GLU A 116 -11.28 -12.47 1.92
CA GLU A 116 -11.14 -11.20 1.18
C GLU A 116 -11.42 -10.01 2.12
N PRO A 117 -10.49 -9.05 2.26
CA PRO A 117 -10.72 -7.85 3.05
C PRO A 117 -11.70 -6.90 2.34
N GLN A 118 -12.54 -6.20 3.11
CA GLN A 118 -13.46 -5.21 2.56
C GLN A 118 -12.72 -4.05 1.84
N PRO A 119 -13.34 -3.37 0.85
CA PRO A 119 -12.73 -2.24 0.14
C PRO A 119 -12.33 -1.04 1.02
N GLY A 120 -13.03 -0.79 2.13
CA GLY A 120 -12.65 0.27 3.09
C GLY A 120 -11.37 -0.09 3.85
N LEU A 121 -11.34 -1.28 4.44
CA LEU A 121 -10.19 -1.84 5.14
C LEU A 121 -8.94 -1.95 4.24
N LEU A 122 -9.12 -2.33 2.97
CA LEU A 122 -8.04 -2.36 1.96
C LEU A 122 -7.36 -0.99 1.75
N ARG A 123 -8.15 0.08 1.64
CA ARG A 123 -7.62 1.45 1.46
C ARG A 123 -6.85 1.89 2.69
N HIS A 124 -7.44 1.69 3.87
CA HIS A 124 -6.78 2.07 5.12
C HIS A 124 -5.48 1.29 5.36
N TYR A 125 -5.44 0.00 4.98
CA TYR A 125 -4.20 -0.79 5.01
C TYR A 125 -3.14 -0.29 4.02
N ALA A 126 -3.52 0.08 2.78
CA ALA A 126 -2.58 0.64 1.80
C ALA A 126 -1.92 1.92 2.32
N GLU A 127 -2.71 2.84 2.87
CA GLU A 127 -2.26 4.07 3.51
C GLU A 127 -1.32 3.76 4.69
N ALA A 128 -1.77 2.91 5.63
CA ALA A 128 -1.04 2.57 6.85
C ALA A 128 0.23 1.71 6.62
N THR A 129 0.42 1.10 5.45
CA THR A 129 1.61 0.29 5.13
C THR A 129 2.47 0.83 3.99
N ARG A 130 2.00 1.89 3.29
CA ARG A 130 2.60 2.42 2.05
C ARG A 130 2.80 1.32 0.99
N GLN A 131 1.83 0.42 0.89
CA GLN A 131 1.75 -0.58 -0.18
C GLN A 131 0.67 -0.15 -1.18
N GLU A 132 0.91 -0.35 -2.47
CA GLU A 132 -0.19 -0.29 -3.43
C GLU A 132 -1.19 -1.42 -3.13
N ALA A 133 -2.49 -1.10 -3.07
CA ALA A 133 -3.57 -2.07 -2.97
C ALA A 133 -4.36 -2.18 -4.27
N PRO A 134 -4.93 -3.35 -4.61
CA PRO A 134 -5.72 -3.53 -5.82
C PRO A 134 -6.88 -2.54 -5.83
N GLN A 135 -6.96 -1.71 -6.87
CA GLN A 135 -8.10 -0.82 -7.03
C GLN A 135 -9.34 -1.66 -7.35
N ALA A 136 -10.43 -1.41 -6.63
CA ALA A 136 -11.70 -2.07 -6.90
C ALA A 136 -12.21 -1.63 -8.28
N LEU A 137 -12.26 -2.56 -9.23
CA LEU A 137 -12.76 -2.35 -10.59
C LEU A 137 -14.06 -1.54 -10.59
N SER A 138 -14.17 -0.55 -11.48
CA SER A 138 -15.40 0.23 -11.66
C SER A 138 -16.58 -0.68 -12.01
N PRO A 139 -17.84 -0.25 -11.80
CA PRO A 139 -19.00 -1.06 -12.15
C PRO A 139 -18.99 -1.50 -13.63
N VAL A 140 -18.48 -0.66 -14.53
CA VAL A 140 -18.35 -0.96 -15.97
C VAL A 140 -17.27 -2.00 -16.24
N GLU A 141 -16.12 -1.92 -15.56
CA GLU A 141 -15.05 -2.93 -15.71
C GLU A 141 -15.42 -4.27 -15.08
N ARG A 142 -16.15 -4.27 -13.96
CA ARG A 142 -16.75 -5.49 -13.39
C ARG A 142 -17.74 -6.12 -14.37
N LEU A 143 -18.60 -5.31 -15.00
CA LEU A 143 -19.54 -5.82 -16.00
C LEU A 143 -18.81 -6.39 -17.22
N LYS A 144 -17.79 -5.68 -17.76
CA LYS A 144 -16.95 -6.18 -18.85
C LYS A 144 -16.25 -7.49 -18.50
N LYS A 145 -15.65 -7.59 -17.31
CA LYS A 145 -14.97 -8.80 -16.86
C LYS A 145 -15.95 -9.97 -16.70
N ALA A 146 -17.11 -9.74 -16.07
CA ALA A 146 -18.13 -10.77 -15.92
C ALA A 146 -18.71 -11.23 -17.27
N PHE A 147 -18.84 -10.34 -18.26
CA PHE A 147 -19.20 -10.71 -19.63
C PHE A 147 -18.12 -11.57 -20.30
N GLN A 148 -16.83 -11.22 -20.14
CA GLN A 148 -15.72 -12.00 -20.68
C GLN A 148 -15.65 -13.40 -20.04
N GLU A 149 -15.68 -13.48 -18.71
CA GLU A 149 -15.67 -14.77 -17.99
C GLU A 149 -16.89 -15.65 -18.36
N PHE A 150 -18.01 -15.05 -18.73
CA PHE A 150 -19.19 -15.75 -19.24
C PHE A 150 -19.02 -16.24 -20.70
N THR A 151 -18.47 -15.44 -21.60
CA THR A 151 -18.19 -15.89 -22.98
C THR A 151 -17.14 -16.97 -23.02
N ASP A 152 -16.06 -16.81 -22.25
CA ASP A 152 -14.95 -17.77 -22.17
C ASP A 152 -15.45 -19.14 -21.64
N SER A 153 -16.40 -19.13 -20.71
CA SER A 153 -17.05 -20.36 -20.20
C SER A 153 -17.85 -21.08 -21.29
N ILE A 154 -18.64 -20.36 -22.08
CA ILE A 154 -19.46 -20.95 -23.15
C ILE A 154 -18.58 -21.49 -24.30
N GLU A 155 -17.53 -20.77 -24.68
CA GLU A 155 -16.59 -21.24 -25.71
C GLU A 155 -15.82 -22.48 -25.25
N THR A 156 -15.58 -22.64 -23.94
CA THR A 156 -14.95 -23.84 -23.36
C THR A 156 -15.90 -25.05 -23.34
N GLU A 157 -17.19 -24.85 -23.04
CA GLU A 157 -18.20 -25.93 -23.09
C GLU A 157 -18.55 -26.37 -24.53
N GLY A 158 -18.32 -25.52 -25.53
CA GLY A 158 -18.56 -25.83 -26.95
C GLY A 158 -17.51 -26.73 -27.62
N LEU A 159 -16.51 -27.23 -26.88
CA LEU A 159 -15.33 -27.94 -27.40
C LEU A 159 -15.17 -29.39 -26.89
N SER A 160 -16.21 -29.97 -26.26
CA SER A 160 -16.24 -31.36 -25.75
C SER A 160 -17.19 -32.28 -26.52
#